data_AF-N6UJ29-F1
#
_entry.id   AF-N6UJ29-F1
#
_cell.length_a   1.000
_cell.length_b   1.000
_cell.length_c   1.000
_cell.angle_alpha   90.00
_cell.angle_beta   90.00
_cell.angle_gamma   90.00
#
_symmetry.space_group_name_H-M   'P 1'
#
loop_
_entity.id
_entity.type
_entity.pdbx_description
1 polymer ?
#
loop_
_entity_poly.entity_id
_entity_poly.type
_entity_poly.pdbx_seq_one_letter_code
_entity_poly.pdbx_strand_id
1 'polypeptide(L)'
;MVMEAPPSPQSVGREFVRQYYTLLNRDPSHQHRFFNHLSSFIHGGLEPNRETNPIIGQKQIHLKIQQLHFRDCHAKITQAKIEKTAPVFSQ
;
A
#
# COMPACT_ATOMS: atom_id res chain seq x y z
N MET A 1 -5.37 9.50 32.50
CA MET A 1 -4.88 8.88 31.26
C MET A 1 -4.10 9.92 30.48
N VAL A 2 -2.84 9.66 30.17
CA VAL A 2 -2.08 10.51 29.24
C VAL A 2 -2.69 10.30 27.86
N MET A 3 -3.38 11.30 27.32
CA MET A 3 -3.80 11.24 25.92
C MET A 3 -2.55 11.51 25.08
N GLU A 4 -2.00 10.45 24.50
CA GLU A 4 -0.97 10.58 23.47
C GLU A 4 -1.55 11.44 22.34
N ALA A 5 -0.88 12.54 22.02
CA ALA A 5 -1.32 13.40 20.94
C ALA A 5 -1.41 12.59 19.63
N PRO A 6 -2.41 12.84 18.77
CA PRO A 6 -2.55 12.11 17.52
C PRO A 6 -1.26 12.23 16.69
N PRO A 7 -0.80 11.13 16.07
CA PRO A 7 0.48 11.11 15.39
C PRO A 7 0.51 12.12 14.22
N SER A 8 1.67 12.75 14.02
CA SER A 8 1.86 13.65 12.87
C SER A 8 1.71 12.86 11.55
N PRO A 9 1.31 13.50 10.44
CA PRO A 9 1.25 12.84 9.13
C PRO A 9 2.58 12.20 8.75
N GLN A 10 3.69 12.88 9.03
CA GLN A 10 5.03 12.37 8.78
C GLN A 10 5.29 11.07 9.55
N SER A 11 4.85 11.00 10.82
CA SER A 11 4.93 9.77 11.61
C SER A 11 4.08 8.65 11.01
N VAL A 12 2.82 8.94 10.66
CA VAL A 12 1.90 7.96 10.07
C VAL A 12 2.42 7.45 8.72
N GLY A 13 2.85 8.34 7.83
CA GLY A 13 3.32 7.99 6.50
C GLY A 13 4.63 7.18 6.53
N ARG A 14 5.57 7.53 7.42
CA ARG A 14 6.82 6.75 7.60
C ARG A 14 6.51 5.35 8.10
N GLU A 15 5.63 5.24 9.08
CA GLU A 15 5.26 3.95 9.65
C GLU A 15 4.47 3.10 8.66
N PHE A 16 3.60 3.70 7.86
CA PHE A 16 2.93 3.03 6.74
C PHE A 16 3.93 2.44 5.75
N VAL A 17 4.91 3.23 5.27
CA VAL A 17 5.94 2.75 4.32
C VAL A 17 6.73 1.58 4.94
N ARG A 18 7.14 1.71 6.21
CA ARG A 18 7.88 0.66 6.92
C ARG A 18 7.06 -0.64 7.00
N GLN A 19 5.82 -0.56 7.47
CA GLN A 19 4.96 -1.73 7.62
C GLN A 19 4.62 -2.36 6.27
N TYR A 20 4.28 -1.53 5.26
CA TYR A 20 3.91 -1.98 3.93
C TYR A 20 5.02 -2.82 3.29
N TYR A 21 6.26 -2.32 3.22
CA TYR A 21 7.35 -3.07 2.59
C TYR A 21 7.90 -4.20 3.48
N THR A 22 7.81 -4.08 4.80
CA THR A 22 8.17 -5.18 5.71
C THR A 22 7.22 -6.37 5.53
N LEU A 23 5.91 -6.11 5.45
CA LEU A 23 4.92 -7.16 5.25
C LEU A 23 5.03 -7.76 3.85
N LEU A 24 5.28 -6.93 2.83
CA LEU A 24 5.51 -7.41 1.46
C LEU A 24 6.70 -8.37 1.36
N ASN A 25 7.77 -8.13 2.13
CA ASN A 25 8.92 -9.01 2.21
C ASN A 25 8.60 -10.31 2.98
N ARG A 26 8.00 -10.18 4.17
CA ARG A 26 7.85 -11.31 5.11
C ARG A 26 6.67 -12.22 4.78
N ASP A 27 5.55 -11.63 4.41
CA ASP A 27 4.31 -12.36 4.15
C ASP A 27 3.38 -11.56 3.20
N PRO A 28 3.70 -11.55 1.88
CA PRO A 28 2.91 -10.82 0.90
C PRO A 28 1.43 -11.25 0.83
N SER A 29 1.08 -12.44 1.32
CA SER A 29 -0.32 -12.92 1.31
C SER A 29 -1.24 -12.00 2.11
N HIS A 30 -0.71 -11.35 3.15
CA HIS A 30 -1.45 -10.44 4.04
C HIS A 30 -1.42 -8.98 3.61
N GLN A 31 -0.71 -8.64 2.54
CA GLN A 31 -0.56 -7.26 2.07
C GLN A 31 -1.91 -6.58 1.73
N HIS A 32 -2.89 -7.37 1.26
CA HIS A 32 -4.23 -6.90 0.93
C HIS A 32 -5.00 -6.29 2.13
N ARG A 33 -4.55 -6.52 3.38
CA ARG A 33 -5.18 -5.98 4.60
C ARG A 33 -5.05 -4.46 4.74
N PHE A 34 -4.13 -3.83 4.02
CA PHE A 34 -4.02 -2.36 3.94
C PHE A 34 -5.12 -1.69 3.10
N PHE A 35 -5.94 -2.48 2.41
CA PHE A 35 -6.95 -1.99 1.46
C PHE A 35 -8.38 -2.30 1.94
N ASN A 36 -9.34 -1.53 1.46
CA ASN A 36 -10.76 -1.75 1.68
C ASN A 36 -11.51 -2.00 0.36
N HIS A 37 -12.84 -2.04 0.40
CA HIS A 37 -13.68 -2.34 -0.76
C HIS A 37 -13.68 -1.23 -1.83
N LEU A 38 -13.31 0.01 -1.48
CA LEU A 38 -13.21 1.15 -2.39
C LEU A 38 -11.78 1.41 -2.87
N SER A 39 -10.79 0.72 -2.30
CA SER A 39 -9.40 0.91 -2.69
C SER A 39 -9.16 0.49 -4.13
N SER A 40 -8.30 1.24 -4.81
CA SER A 40 -7.75 0.91 -6.13
C SER A 40 -6.28 0.51 -6.00
N PHE A 41 -5.86 -0.49 -6.78
CA PHE A 41 -4.50 -0.99 -6.79
C PHE A 41 -3.98 -1.12 -8.22
N ILE A 42 -2.81 -0.56 -8.46
CA ILE A 42 -2.04 -0.74 -9.68
C ILE A 42 -0.64 -1.19 -9.27
N HIS A 43 -0.16 -2.27 -9.88
CA HIS A 43 1.22 -2.70 -9.80
C HIS A 43 1.76 -2.79 -11.22
N GLY A 44 2.80 -2.01 -11.51
CA GLY A 44 3.45 -2.00 -12.82
C GLY A 44 4.01 -3.38 -13.17
N GLY A 45 4.00 -3.71 -14.46
CA GLY A 45 4.70 -4.88 -15.01
C GLY A 45 5.87 -4.45 -15.88
N LEU A 46 6.78 -5.38 -16.20
CA LEU A 46 7.88 -5.17 -17.14
C LEU A 46 7.42 -5.06 -18.61
N GLU A 47 6.14 -5.33 -18.87
CA GLU A 47 5.59 -5.39 -20.22
C GLU A 47 5.29 -3.98 -20.75
N PRO A 48 5.93 -3.54 -21.85
CA PRO A 48 5.93 -2.15 -22.30
C PRO A 48 4.57 -1.62 -22.79
N ASN A 49 3.56 -2.48 -22.98
CA ASN A 49 2.28 -2.11 -23.60
C ASN A 49 1.03 -2.50 -22.78
N ARG A 50 1.17 -2.68 -21.46
CA ARG A 50 -0.01 -2.98 -20.63
C ARG A 50 -0.58 -1.72 -20.01
N GLU A 51 -1.71 -1.25 -20.54
CA GLU A 51 -2.62 -0.39 -19.79
C GLU A 51 -3.07 -1.16 -18.54
N THR A 52 -2.46 -0.85 -17.40
CA THR A 52 -2.82 -1.50 -16.13
C THR A 52 -4.06 -0.82 -15.57
N ASN A 53 -5.22 -1.28 -16.03
CA ASN A 53 -6.49 -0.90 -15.41
C ASN A 53 -6.42 -1.14 -13.90
N PRO A 54 -6.90 -0.19 -13.08
CA PRO A 54 -6.87 -0.34 -11.63
C PRO A 54 -7.72 -1.52 -11.19
N ILE A 55 -7.16 -2.35 -10.32
CA ILE A 55 -7.89 -3.41 -9.64
C ILE A 55 -8.64 -2.77 -8.46
N ILE A 56 -9.96 -2.91 -8.43
CA ILE A 56 -10.80 -2.28 -7.41
C ILE A 56 -11.26 -3.30 -6.37
N GLY A 57 -11.10 -2.96 -5.10
CA GLY A 57 -11.62 -3.69 -3.96
C GLY A 57 -10.68 -4.76 -3.39
N GLN A 58 -10.62 -4.82 -2.07
CA GLN A 58 -9.69 -5.66 -1.30
C GLN A 58 -9.60 -7.13 -1.76
N LYS A 59 -10.73 -7.78 -2.07
CA LYS A 59 -10.73 -9.17 -2.55
C LYS A 59 -10.00 -9.33 -3.89
N GLN A 60 -10.26 -8.43 -4.84
CA GLN A 60 -9.59 -8.46 -6.15
C GLN A 60 -8.11 -8.11 -6.02
N ILE A 61 -7.80 -7.16 -5.13
CA ILE A 61 -6.41 -6.81 -4.80
C ILE A 61 -5.67 -8.02 -4.20
N HIS A 62 -6.30 -8.80 -3.32
CA HIS A 62 -5.70 -10.02 -2.77
C HIS A 62 -5.34 -11.04 -3.86
N LEU A 63 -6.29 -11.33 -4.75
CA LEU A 63 -6.06 -12.25 -5.89
C LEU A 63 -4.90 -11.74 -6.77
N LYS A 64 -4.87 -10.43 -7.04
CA LYS A 64 -3.80 -9.82 -7.83
C LYS A 64 -2.43 -9.98 -7.15
N ILE A 65 -2.35 -9.74 -5.84
CA ILE A 65 -1.10 -9.87 -5.07
C ILE A 65 -0.59 -11.32 -5.09
N GLN A 66 -1.49 -12.32 -5.00
CA GLN A 66 -1.11 -13.73 -5.12
C GLN A 66 -0.55 -14.07 -6.52
N GLN A 67 -1.16 -13.54 -7.58
CA GLN A 67 -0.70 -13.73 -8.97
C GLN A 67 0.64 -13.07 -9.27
N LEU A 68 1.03 -12.03 -8.53
CA LEU A 68 2.33 -11.38 -8.68
C LEU A 68 3.48 -12.23 -8.12
N HIS A 69 3.15 -13.28 -7.35
CA HIS A 69 4.12 -14.25 -6.81
C HIS A 69 5.33 -13.58 -6.13
N PHE A 70 5.09 -12.55 -5.33
CA PHE A 70 6.13 -11.88 -4.54
C PHE A 70 6.87 -12.90 -3.68
N ARG A 71 8.20 -12.91 -3.81
CA ARG A 71 9.13 -13.73 -3.04
C ARG A 71 10.37 -12.90 -2.72
N ASP A 72 10.81 -12.96 -1.48
CA ASP A 72 12.04 -12.30 -1.02
C ASP A 72 12.16 -10.85 -1.49
N CYS A 73 11.05 -10.10 -1.44
CA CYS A 73 11.02 -8.74 -1.97
C CYS A 73 11.83 -7.81 -1.06
N HIS A 74 12.95 -7.28 -1.54
CA HIS A 74 13.76 -6.31 -0.81
C HIS A 74 13.50 -4.90 -1.32
N ALA A 75 13.24 -3.96 -0.41
CA ALA A 75 13.07 -2.56 -0.73
C ALA A 75 14.09 -1.72 0.03
N LYS A 76 14.83 -0.87 -0.70
CA LYS A 76 15.70 0.17 -0.12
C LYS A 76 15.02 1.52 -0.30
N ILE A 77 14.42 2.04 0.77
CA ILE A 77 13.74 3.33 0.75
C ILE A 77 14.78 4.43 0.92
N THR A 78 15.01 5.25 -0.12
CA THR A 78 15.97 6.36 -0.09
C THR A 78 15.31 7.66 0.38
N GLN A 79 14.06 7.89 -0.03
CA GLN A 79 13.30 9.09 0.30
C GLN A 79 11.81 8.78 0.33
N ALA A 80 11.08 9.42 1.25
CA ALA A 80 9.63 9.41 1.27
C ALA A 80 9.14 10.84 1.60
N LYS A 81 8.42 11.46 0.65
CA LYS A 81 7.74 12.74 0.87
C LYS A 81 6.33 12.44 1.39
N ILE A 82 5.94 13.09 2.49
CA ILE A 82 4.64 12.89 3.12
C ILE A 82 3.98 14.25 3.27
N GLU A 83 2.75 14.34 2.77
CA GLU A 83 1.99 15.58 2.69
C GLU A 83 0.54 15.31 3.09
N LYS A 84 -0.09 16.24 3.84
CA LYS A 84 -1.50 16.12 4.20
C LYS A 84 -2.34 16.38 2.94
N THR A 85 -3.24 15.46 2.63
CA THR A 85 -4.26 15.67 1.60
C THR A 85 -5.57 16.08 2.25
N ALA A 86 -6.39 16.85 1.53
CA ALA A 86 -7.78 17.07 1.94
C ALA A 86 -8.51 15.71 2.02
N PRO A 87 -9.45 15.52 2.96
CA PRO A 87 -10.31 14.36 2.94
C PRO A 87 -11.04 14.33 1.60
N VAL A 88 -10.99 13.19 0.92
CA VAL A 88 -11.82 12.96 -0.26
C VAL A 88 -13.23 12.76 0.27
N PHE A 89 -14.06 13.81 0.19
CA PHE A 89 -15.50 13.65 0.37
C PHE A 89 -16.00 12.84 -0.82
N SER A 90 -16.07 11.52 -0.66
CA SER A 90 -16.80 10.65 -1.57
C SER A 90 -18.27 11.07 -1.53
N GLN A 91 -18.74 11.68 -2.62
CA GLN A 91 -20.18 11.72 -2.95
C GLN A 91 -20.70 10.30 -3.16
#